data_AF-A0A401TLH9-F1
#
_entry.id   AF-A0A401TLH9-F1
#
_cell.length_a   1.000
_cell.length_b   1.000
_cell.length_c   1.000
_cell.angle_alpha   90.00
_cell.angle_beta   90.00
_cell.angle_gamma   90.00
#
_symmetry.space_group_name_H-M   'P 1'
#
loop_
_entity.id
_entity.type
_entity.pdbx_description
1 polymer ?
#
loop_
_entity_poly.entity_id
_entity_poly.type
_entity_poly.pdbx_seq_one_letter_code
_entity_poly.pdbx_strand_id
1 'polypeptide(L)'
;GGGQIKHENTVHDLVAAVCLPLLAAVVKIKAHQRATTAEQIGNHWAGQGAKAATDTPLPPVRAAPVKVRDFNVLDVQNGAQPEEREDWRARGAIPDPDGVWRRDGQVVALAAISTTLIRLDHEPDHAGREGTLARLQTD
;
A
#
# COMPACT_ATOMS: atom_id res chain seq x y z
N GLY A 1 -17.98 18.12 19.55
CA GLY A 1 -17.37 18.42 18.24
C GLY A 1 -17.57 17.23 17.34
N GLY A 2 -18.33 17.37 16.25
CA GLY A 2 -18.65 16.27 15.34
C GLY A 2 -17.60 16.17 14.24
N GLY A 3 -16.73 15.16 14.33
CA GLY A 3 -15.85 14.77 13.23
C GLY A 3 -16.59 13.81 12.29
N GLN A 4 -16.15 13.74 11.03
CA GLN A 4 -16.69 12.80 10.04
C GLN A 4 -16.55 11.36 10.55
N ILE A 5 -17.64 10.59 10.45
CA ILE A 5 -17.66 9.18 10.81
C ILE A 5 -16.90 8.42 9.71
N LYS A 6 -15.88 7.64 10.10
CA LYS A 6 -15.17 6.77 9.16
C LYS A 6 -16.11 5.66 8.68
N HIS A 7 -16.10 5.40 7.38
CA HIS A 7 -16.91 4.36 6.74
C HIS A 7 -18.43 4.52 6.98
N GLU A 8 -18.92 5.76 7.01
CA GLU A 8 -20.31 6.12 7.27
C GLU A 8 -21.32 5.27 6.47
N ASN A 9 -21.15 5.18 5.15
CA ASN A 9 -22.03 4.37 4.29
C ASN A 9 -22.04 2.89 4.71
N THR A 10 -20.87 2.30 4.97
CA THR A 10 -20.76 0.90 5.41
C THR A 10 -21.46 0.66 6.75
N VAL A 11 -21.39 1.62 7.67
CA VAL A 11 -22.09 1.54 8.96
C VAL A 11 -23.60 1.61 8.75
N HIS A 12 -24.08 2.51 7.89
CA HIS A 12 -25.51 2.60 7.56
C HIS A 12 -26.05 1.31 6.94
N ASP A 13 -25.32 0.75 5.96
CA ASP A 13 -25.69 -0.50 5.30
C ASP A 13 -25.73 -1.67 6.29
N LEU A 14 -24.74 -1.74 7.20
CA LEU A 14 -24.71 -2.77 8.24
C LEU A 14 -25.92 -2.68 9.18
N VAL A 15 -26.29 -1.47 9.63
CA VAL A 15 -27.45 -1.26 10.50
C VAL A 15 -28.73 -1.71 9.80
N ALA A 16 -28.89 -1.37 8.52
CA ALA A 16 -30.04 -1.82 7.73
C ALA A 16 -30.06 -3.35 7.59
N ALA A 17 -28.91 -3.96 7.31
CA ALA A 17 -28.80 -5.40 7.09
C ALA A 17 -29.07 -6.23 8.36
N VAL A 18 -28.66 -5.76 9.54
CA VAL A 18 -28.89 -6.47 10.81
C VAL A 18 -30.38 -6.58 11.16
N CYS A 19 -31.23 -5.72 10.60
CA CYS A 19 -32.68 -5.78 10.77
C CYS A 19 -33.38 -6.79 9.83
N LEU A 20 -32.67 -7.41 8.88
CA LEU A 20 -33.27 -8.35 7.93
C LEU A 20 -33.58 -9.73 8.55
N PRO A 21 -32.70 -10.35 9.36
CA PRO A 21 -33.01 -11.63 9.98
C PRO A 21 -34.01 -11.47 11.12
N LEU A 22 -34.91 -12.47 11.29
CA LEU A 22 -35.84 -12.51 12.42
C LEU A 22 -35.10 -12.58 13.77
N LEU A 23 -33.99 -13.31 13.82
CA LEU A 23 -33.08 -13.43 14.96
C LEU A 23 -31.65 -13.57 14.43
N ALA A 24 -30.72 -12.82 15.00
CA ALA A 24 -29.31 -12.90 14.65
C ALA A 24 -28.41 -12.70 15.89
N ALA A 25 -27.27 -13.37 15.90
CA ALA A 25 -26.22 -13.16 16.89
C ALA A 25 -24.88 -12.98 16.16
N VAL A 26 -24.12 -11.95 16.55
CA VAL A 26 -22.78 -11.69 16.02
C VAL A 26 -21.76 -12.12 17.08
N VAL A 27 -21.01 -13.18 16.79
CA VAL A 27 -20.01 -13.73 17.72
C VAL A 27 -18.62 -13.51 17.16
N LYS A 28 -17.76 -12.84 17.96
CA LYS A 28 -16.34 -12.68 17.63
C LYS A 28 -15.54 -13.81 18.26
N ILE A 29 -14.93 -14.64 17.42
CA ILE A 29 -14.01 -15.70 17.83
C ILE A 29 -12.58 -15.20 17.61
N LYS A 30 -11.73 -15.27 18.63
CA LYS A 30 -10.32 -14.88 18.49
C LYS A 30 -9.63 -15.83 17.51
N ALA A 31 -8.78 -15.29 16.64
CA ALA A 31 -7.96 -16.13 15.77
C ALA A 31 -7.00 -16.97 16.61
N HIS A 32 -7.03 -18.30 16.43
CA HIS A 32 -6.03 -19.19 16.99
C HIS A 32 -5.04 -19.59 15.89
N GLN A 33 -3.75 -19.63 16.23
CA GLN A 33 -2.66 -19.93 15.29
C GLN A 33 -2.63 -21.40 14.83
N ARG A 34 -3.50 -22.26 15.36
CA ARG A 34 -3.71 -23.66 14.93
C ARG A 34 -5.20 -23.97 14.98
N ALA A 35 -5.78 -24.42 13.87
CA ALA A 35 -7.21 -24.72 13.75
C ALA A 35 -7.49 -26.15 14.21
N THR A 36 -7.99 -26.32 15.42
CA THR A 36 -8.36 -27.61 16.00
C THR A 36 -9.84 -27.73 16.36
N THR A 37 -10.58 -26.62 16.44
CA THR A 37 -12.05 -26.61 16.64
C THR A 37 -12.80 -26.31 15.34
N ALA A 38 -14.08 -26.70 15.26
CA ALA A 38 -14.91 -26.48 14.08
C ALA A 38 -15.03 -25.00 13.71
N GLU A 39 -15.14 -24.12 14.71
CA GLU A 39 -15.21 -22.67 14.50
C GLU A 39 -13.89 -22.11 13.96
N GLN A 40 -12.75 -22.61 14.43
CA GLN A 40 -11.44 -22.20 13.95
C GLN A 40 -11.20 -22.65 12.51
N ILE A 41 -11.63 -23.87 12.17
CA ILE A 41 -11.58 -24.39 10.80
C ILE A 41 -12.46 -23.52 9.89
N GLY A 42 -13.69 -23.21 10.30
CA GLY A 42 -14.59 -22.34 9.54
C GLY A 42 -14.03 -20.94 9.34
N ASN A 43 -13.46 -20.33 10.38
CA ASN A 43 -12.79 -19.03 10.29
C ASN A 43 -11.57 -19.08 9.35
N HIS A 44 -10.82 -20.18 9.36
CA HIS A 44 -9.68 -20.37 8.46
C HIS A 44 -10.14 -20.45 6.99
N TRP A 45 -11.16 -21.24 6.69
CA TRP A 45 -11.72 -21.34 5.33
C TRP A 45 -12.31 -20.02 4.85
N ALA A 46 -13.04 -19.29 5.69
CA ALA A 46 -13.57 -17.97 5.34
C ALA A 46 -12.44 -16.99 4.99
N GLY A 47 -11.35 -17.00 5.76
CA GLY A 47 -10.16 -16.18 5.49
C GLY A 47 -9.44 -16.57 4.19
N GLN A 48 -9.32 -17.88 3.91
CA GLN A 48 -8.75 -18.34 2.63
C GLN A 48 -9.63 -17.92 1.44
N GLY A 49 -10.95 -18.07 1.55
CA GLY A 49 -11.89 -17.66 0.50
C GLY A 49 -11.84 -16.16 0.21
N ALA A 50 -11.75 -15.32 1.25
CA ALA A 50 -11.61 -13.89 1.08
C ALA A 50 -10.31 -13.51 0.35
N LYS A 51 -9.19 -14.17 0.65
CA LYS A 51 -7.91 -13.96 -0.05
C LYS A 51 -7.97 -14.42 -1.51
N ALA A 52 -8.52 -15.61 -1.76
CA ALA A 52 -8.66 -16.09 -3.13
C ALA A 52 -9.56 -15.17 -4.00
N ALA A 53 -10.57 -14.53 -3.38
CA ALA A 53 -11.40 -13.55 -4.07
C ALA A 53 -10.68 -12.24 -4.39
N THR A 54 -9.63 -11.88 -3.64
CA THR A 54 -8.76 -10.73 -3.99
C THR A 54 -7.75 -11.07 -5.07
N ASP A 55 -7.36 -12.35 -5.19
CA ASP A 55 -6.42 -12.85 -6.20
C ASP A 55 -7.09 -13.15 -7.56
N THR A 56 -8.40 -12.93 -7.66
CA THR A 56 -9.11 -13.06 -8.94
C THR A 56 -8.79 -11.84 -9.81
N PRO A 57 -8.18 -12.01 -10.99
CA PRO A 57 -7.92 -10.89 -11.87
C PRO A 57 -9.25 -10.20 -12.19
N LEU A 58 -9.36 -8.93 -11.81
CA LEU A 58 -10.44 -8.08 -12.32
C LEU A 58 -10.42 -8.20 -13.85
N PRO A 59 -11.57 -8.37 -14.53
CA PRO A 59 -11.59 -8.32 -15.98
C PRO A 59 -10.85 -7.05 -16.41
N PRO A 60 -9.96 -7.11 -17.41
CA PRO A 60 -9.07 -6.00 -17.72
C PRO A 60 -9.91 -4.75 -17.88
N VAL A 61 -9.80 -3.86 -16.90
CA VAL A 61 -10.30 -2.51 -17.04
C VAL A 61 -9.62 -2.02 -18.30
N ARG A 62 -10.39 -1.67 -19.33
CA ARG A 62 -9.87 -0.88 -20.45
C ARG A 62 -9.39 0.43 -19.82
N ALA A 63 -8.14 0.44 -19.36
CA ALA A 63 -7.49 1.64 -18.92
C ALA A 63 -7.59 2.58 -20.12
N ALA A 64 -8.27 3.71 -19.93
CA ALA A 64 -8.12 4.82 -20.85
C ALA A 64 -6.61 5.04 -21.01
N PRO A 65 -6.10 5.28 -22.23
CA PRO A 65 -4.67 5.47 -22.42
C PRO A 65 -4.21 6.58 -21.49
N VAL A 66 -3.50 6.19 -20.43
CA VAL A 66 -2.78 7.14 -19.60
C VAL A 66 -1.75 7.73 -20.54
N LYS A 67 -1.90 9.01 -20.87
CA LYS A 67 -0.80 9.76 -21.46
C LYS A 67 0.31 9.76 -20.42
N VAL A 68 1.20 8.79 -20.50
CA VAL A 68 2.49 8.83 -19.84
C VAL A 68 3.13 10.09 -20.38
N ARG A 69 3.19 11.13 -19.54
CA ARG A 69 4.03 12.28 -19.83
C ARG A 69 5.43 11.81 -19.53
N ASP A 70 6.29 11.74 -20.54
CA ASP A 70 7.73 11.63 -20.31
C ASP A 70 8.12 12.82 -19.44
N PHE A 71 8.46 12.55 -18.17
CA PHE A 71 8.95 13.57 -17.27
C PHE A 71 10.48 13.56 -17.31
N ASN A 72 11.06 14.72 -17.57
CA ASN A 72 12.50 14.91 -17.50
C ASN A 72 12.93 14.87 -16.03
N VAL A 73 13.76 13.90 -15.67
CA VAL A 73 14.28 13.69 -14.31
C VAL A 73 14.97 14.94 -13.77
N LEU A 74 15.67 15.68 -14.63
CA LEU A 74 16.37 16.90 -14.25
C LEU A 74 15.40 18.01 -13.82
N ASP A 75 14.32 18.20 -14.57
CA ASP A 75 13.30 19.21 -14.25
C ASP A 75 12.61 18.92 -12.91
N VAL A 76 12.41 17.63 -12.66
CA VAL A 76 11.84 17.11 -11.42
C VAL A 76 12.79 17.37 -10.25
N GLN A 77 14.08 17.03 -10.36
CA GLN A 77 15.08 17.28 -9.32
C GLN A 77 15.38 18.77 -9.09
N ASN A 78 15.29 19.60 -10.12
CA ASN A 78 15.43 21.05 -9.99
C ASN A 78 14.31 21.69 -9.17
N GLY A 79 13.15 21.04 -9.11
CA GLY A 79 12.04 21.44 -8.23
C GLY A 79 12.26 21.12 -6.75
N ALA A 80 13.34 20.40 -6.39
CA ALA A 80 13.62 20.03 -5.01
C ALA A 80 14.00 21.24 -4.15
N GLN A 81 13.47 21.25 -2.91
CA GLN A 81 13.80 22.29 -1.95
C GLN A 81 15.31 22.26 -1.63
N PRO A 82 15.94 23.40 -1.33
CA PRO A 82 17.37 23.44 -0.98
C PRO A 82 17.75 22.49 0.16
N GLU A 83 16.87 22.33 1.15
CA GLU A 83 17.07 21.42 2.30
C GLU A 83 17.10 19.95 1.87
N GLU A 84 16.27 19.59 0.90
CA GLU A 84 16.21 18.23 0.34
C GLU A 84 17.49 17.91 -0.46
N ARG A 85 18.02 18.88 -1.21
CA ARG A 85 19.30 18.73 -1.91
C ARG A 85 20.48 18.62 -0.93
N GLU A 86 20.43 19.31 0.20
CA GLU A 86 21.45 19.16 1.25
C GLU A 86 21.36 17.78 1.92
N ASP A 87 20.16 17.26 2.18
CA ASP A 87 19.97 15.89 2.67
C ASP A 87 20.50 14.84 1.67
N TRP A 88 20.30 15.05 0.36
CA TRP A 88 20.89 14.18 -0.66
C TRP A 88 22.41 14.18 -0.63
N ARG A 89 23.02 15.37 -0.53
CA ARG A 89 24.48 15.52 -0.40
C ARG A 89 24.99 14.86 0.89
N ALA A 90 24.30 15.06 2.01
CA ALA A 90 24.64 14.42 3.29
C ALA A 90 24.56 12.89 3.21
N ARG A 91 23.70 12.35 2.33
CA ARG A 91 23.58 10.90 2.05
C ARG A 91 24.53 10.40 0.96
N GLY A 92 25.45 11.24 0.48
CA GLY A 92 26.48 10.88 -0.49
C GLY A 92 26.03 10.94 -1.95
N ALA A 93 24.91 11.59 -2.26
CA ALA A 93 24.53 11.85 -3.64
C ALA A 93 25.36 12.99 -4.25
N ILE A 94 25.73 12.82 -5.51
CA ILE A 94 26.46 13.82 -6.30
C ILE A 94 25.72 14.09 -7.61
N PRO A 95 25.76 15.31 -8.14
CA PRO A 95 25.26 15.59 -9.48
C PRO A 95 26.25 15.03 -10.53
N ASP A 96 25.71 14.34 -11.52
CA ASP A 96 26.44 13.93 -12.72
C ASP A 96 26.74 15.14 -13.64
N PRO A 97 27.55 14.98 -14.70
CA PRO A 97 27.79 16.03 -15.70
C PRO A 97 26.51 16.60 -16.33
N ASP A 98 25.45 15.80 -16.41
CA ASP A 98 24.13 16.20 -16.92
C ASP A 98 23.26 16.91 -15.86
N GLY A 99 23.79 17.16 -14.66
CA GLY A 99 23.12 17.84 -13.56
C GLY A 99 22.16 16.98 -12.74
N VAL A 100 21.96 15.71 -13.12
CA VAL A 100 21.10 14.76 -12.41
C VAL A 100 21.79 14.24 -11.16
N TRP A 101 21.13 14.32 -10.02
CA TRP A 101 21.63 13.80 -8.75
C TRP A 101 21.52 12.28 -8.68
N ARG A 102 22.65 11.64 -8.40
CA ARG A 102 22.76 10.18 -8.25
C ARG A 102 23.50 9.80 -6.98
N ARG A 103 23.17 8.62 -6.46
CA ARG A 103 23.94 7.94 -5.41
C ARG A 103 24.25 6.53 -5.91
N ASP A 104 25.51 6.12 -5.89
CA ASP A 104 25.94 4.79 -6.32
C ASP A 104 25.44 4.41 -7.75
N GLY A 105 25.38 5.40 -8.65
CA GLY A 105 24.88 5.24 -10.03
C GLY A 105 23.35 5.28 -10.17
N GLN A 106 22.60 5.25 -9.07
CA GLN A 106 21.14 5.31 -9.05
C GLN A 106 20.62 6.74 -8.94
N VAL A 107 19.55 7.06 -9.67
CA VAL A 107 18.92 8.39 -9.65
C VAL A 107 18.25 8.62 -8.29
N VAL A 108 18.53 9.77 -7.68
CA VAL A 108 17.86 10.18 -6.44
C VAL A 108 16.44 10.66 -6.76
N ALA A 109 15.43 9.99 -6.22
CA ALA A 109 14.04 10.44 -6.32
C ALA A 109 13.72 11.47 -5.22
N LEU A 110 12.90 12.48 -5.54
CA LEU A 110 12.38 13.38 -4.51
C LEU A 110 11.53 12.61 -3.51
N ALA A 111 11.57 12.99 -2.23
CA ALA A 111 10.75 12.40 -1.17
C ALA A 111 9.25 12.36 -1.53
N ALA A 112 8.76 13.40 -2.23
CA ALA A 112 7.39 13.50 -2.73
C ALA A 112 7.03 12.40 -3.76
N ILE A 113 8.00 11.99 -4.58
CA ILE A 113 7.82 10.98 -5.62
C ILE A 113 8.19 9.59 -5.09
N SER A 114 9.16 9.49 -4.18
CA SER A 114 9.53 8.26 -3.47
C SER A 114 8.33 7.65 -2.75
N THR A 115 7.49 8.47 -2.10
CA THR A 115 6.27 7.95 -1.45
C THR A 115 5.27 7.37 -2.45
N THR A 116 5.20 7.94 -3.66
CA THR A 116 4.31 7.49 -4.73
C THR A 116 4.87 6.25 -5.44
N LEU A 117 6.19 6.19 -5.67
CA LEU A 117 6.89 5.04 -6.21
C LEU A 117 6.88 3.85 -5.24
N ILE A 118 7.10 4.08 -3.95
CA ILE A 118 6.97 3.06 -2.91
C ILE A 118 5.55 2.51 -2.87
N ARG A 119 4.52 3.34 -3.07
CA ARG A 119 3.11 2.89 -3.17
C ARG A 119 2.78 2.15 -4.47
N LEU A 120 3.47 2.47 -5.56
CA LEU A 120 3.31 1.80 -6.87
C LEU A 120 4.05 0.47 -6.93
N ASP A 121 5.19 0.35 -6.24
CA ASP A 121 5.98 -0.88 -6.12
C ASP A 121 5.41 -1.82 -5.03
N HIS A 122 4.59 -1.28 -4.12
CA HIS A 122 3.75 -2.07 -3.20
C HIS A 122 2.45 -2.52 -3.89
N GLU A 123 2.53 -3.58 -4.70
CA GLU A 123 1.37 -4.47 -4.91
C GLU A 123 1.32 -5.55 -3.80
N PRO A 124 0.19 -6.26 -3.60
CA PRO A 124 -0.58 -6.27 -2.37
C PRO A 124 -0.17 -7.37 -1.37
N ASP A 125 1.13 -7.56 -1.13
CA ASP A 125 1.54 -8.44 -0.04
C ASP A 125 1.57 -7.65 1.26
N HIS A 126 0.57 -7.89 2.11
CA HIS A 126 0.52 -7.50 3.52
C HIS A 126 1.66 -8.13 4.36
N ALA A 127 2.91 -7.96 3.95
CA ALA A 127 4.06 -8.19 4.78
C ALA A 127 4.20 -7.00 5.74
N GLY A 128 4.08 -7.26 7.03
CA GLY A 128 4.36 -6.26 8.06
C GLY A 128 5.80 -5.75 7.96
N ARG A 129 6.04 -4.57 8.54
CA ARG A 129 7.29 -3.80 8.56
C ARG A 129 8.58 -4.61 8.82
N GLU A 130 8.50 -5.75 9.50
CA GLU A 130 9.63 -6.64 9.77
C GLU A 130 10.06 -7.50 8.56
N GLY A 131 9.12 -7.86 7.66
CA GLY A 131 9.42 -8.63 6.46
C GLY A 131 10.18 -7.83 5.40
N THR A 132 9.92 -6.52 5.32
CA THR A 132 10.62 -5.60 4.40
C THR A 132 12.07 -5.34 4.85
N LEU A 133 12.35 -5.30 6.16
CA LEU A 133 13.70 -5.10 6.69
C LEU A 133 14.61 -6.31 6.46
N ALA A 134 14.08 -7.53 6.54
CA ALA A 134 14.87 -8.75 6.31
C ALA A 134 15.33 -8.89 4.84
N ARG A 135 14.58 -8.34 3.88
CA ARG A 135 14.89 -8.43 2.45
C ARG A 135 15.90 -7.40 1.95
N LEU A 136 16.10 -6.31 2.70
CA LEU A 136 17.08 -5.25 2.38
C LEU A 136 18.45 -5.47 3.04
N GLN A 137 18.64 -6.59 3.75
CA GLN A 137 19.92 -6.97 4.38
C GLN A 137 20.62 -8.15 3.70
N THR A 138 20.05 -8.68 2.61
CA THR A 138 20.71 -9.61 1.69
C THR A 138 20.54 -9.07 0.28
N ASP A 139 21.31 -8.04 -0.04
CA ASP A 139 21.95 -7.80 -1.34
C ASP A 139 23.01 -6.69 -1.15
#